data_AF-A0A4Y9TQ22-F1
#
_entry.id   AF-A0A4Y9TQ22-F1
#
_cell.length_a   1.000
_cell.length_b   1.000
_cell.length_c   1.000
_cell.angle_alpha   90.00
_cell.angle_beta   90.00
_cell.angle_gamma   90.00
#
_symmetry.space_group_name_H-M   'P 1'
#
loop_
_entity.id
_entity.type
_entity.pdbx_description
1 polymer ?
#
loop_
_entity_poly.entity_id
_entity_poly.type
_entity_poly.pdbx_seq_one_letter_code
_entity_poly.pdbx_strand_id
1 'polypeptide(L)'
;MNADQWIVLFERAFREMGDKLEQVLQLNSCREHWIQAEISLYAWFKNEISLWTDLPIGERRKADLYALDDSGSTSMVAEIKCLGDISQAKCLEGNWSVRADVERLRSFECPVRLFVLVIAKGERETNTGRRLRGDEWVDGRDCVNVDLGFALIRLWAL
;
A
#
# COMPACT_ATOMS: atom_id res chain seq x y z
N MET A 1 8.51 11.88 10.80
CA MET A 1 7.64 10.82 11.37
C MET A 1 8.37 9.50 11.36
N ASN A 2 8.16 8.65 12.37
CA ASN A 2 8.66 7.27 12.38
C ASN A 2 7.67 6.30 11.72
N ALA A 3 8.05 5.02 11.61
CA ALA A 3 7.23 3.99 10.96
C ALA A 3 5.83 3.83 11.58
N ASP A 4 5.74 3.77 12.91
CA ASP A 4 4.47 3.59 13.61
C ASP A 4 3.50 4.77 13.38
N GLN A 5 4.03 6.00 13.37
CA GLN A 5 3.25 7.19 13.06
C GLN A 5 2.69 7.15 11.64
N TRP A 6 3.47 6.67 10.68
CA TRP A 6 3.01 6.51 9.30
C TRP A 6 1.97 5.39 9.16
N ILE A 7 2.16 4.26 9.84
CA ILE A 7 1.19 3.17 9.88
C ILE A 7 -0.16 3.68 10.44
N VAL A 8 -0.13 4.42 11.54
CA VAL A 8 -1.35 5.01 12.14
C VAL A 8 -2.03 5.98 11.18
N LEU A 9 -1.26 6.80 10.43
CA LEU A 9 -1.83 7.69 9.42
C LEU A 9 -2.54 6.89 8.32
N PHE A 10 -1.88 5.87 7.77
CA PHE A 10 -2.45 5.03 6.71
C PHE A 10 -3.68 4.27 7.19
N GLU A 11 -3.64 3.68 8.40
CA GLU A 11 -4.79 3.03 9.01
C GLU A 11 -5.99 3.98 9.08
N ARG A 12 -5.78 5.20 9.60
CA ARG A 12 -6.88 6.17 9.73
C ARG A 12 -7.39 6.62 8.36
N ALA A 13 -6.51 6.79 7.37
CA ALA A 13 -6.91 7.08 6.00
C ALA A 13 -7.81 5.99 5.44
N PHE A 14 -7.44 4.72 5.55
CA PHE A 14 -8.27 3.59 5.11
C PHE A 14 -9.62 3.52 5.83
N ARG A 15 -9.65 3.80 7.14
CA ARG A 15 -10.91 3.84 7.90
C ARG A 15 -11.80 5.01 7.46
N GLU A 16 -11.24 6.18 7.15
CA GLU A 16 -12.02 7.34 6.67
C GLU A 16 -12.50 7.17 5.22
N MET A 17 -11.82 6.36 4.40
CA MET A 17 -12.34 6.00 3.07
C MET A 17 -13.69 5.26 3.18
N GLY A 18 -13.82 4.34 4.15
CA GLY A 18 -15.07 3.63 4.46
C GLY A 18 -15.77 3.08 3.21
N ASP A 19 -17.08 3.34 3.10
CA ASP A 19 -17.94 2.88 2.00
C ASP A 19 -17.46 3.33 0.61
N LYS A 20 -16.70 4.45 0.51
CA LYS A 20 -16.11 4.88 -0.77
C LYS A 20 -15.13 3.83 -1.29
N LEU A 21 -14.32 3.25 -0.41
CA LEU A 21 -13.40 2.19 -0.78
C LEU A 21 -14.17 0.93 -1.18
N GLU A 22 -15.25 0.58 -0.48
CA GLU A 22 -16.10 -0.56 -0.85
C GLU A 22 -16.61 -0.42 -2.29
N GLN A 23 -17.11 0.76 -2.66
CA GLN A 23 -17.57 1.05 -4.02
C GLN A 23 -16.43 0.99 -5.04
N VAL A 24 -15.27 1.58 -4.73
CA VAL A 24 -14.09 1.58 -5.62
C VAL A 24 -13.59 0.16 -5.88
N LEU A 25 -13.66 -0.73 -4.88
CA LEU A 25 -13.25 -2.12 -5.02
C LEU A 25 -14.12 -2.92 -6.00
N GLN A 26 -15.34 -2.45 -6.32
CA GLN A 26 -16.21 -3.03 -7.34
C GLN A 26 -15.86 -2.63 -8.78
N LEU A 27 -14.96 -1.66 -8.97
CA LEU A 27 -14.59 -1.17 -10.30
C LEU A 27 -13.63 -2.13 -11.01
N ASN A 28 -13.78 -2.26 -12.33
CA ASN A 28 -12.92 -3.10 -13.19
C ASN A 28 -11.65 -2.38 -13.69
N SER A 29 -11.31 -1.22 -13.12
CA SER A 29 -10.14 -0.40 -13.49
C SER A 29 -9.05 -0.48 -12.42
N CYS A 30 -7.86 0.06 -12.72
CA CYS A 30 -6.83 0.29 -11.71
C CYS A 30 -7.40 1.13 -10.54
N ARG A 31 -7.25 0.63 -9.32
CA ARG A 31 -7.82 1.21 -8.09
C ARG A 31 -6.76 1.86 -7.22
N GLU A 32 -5.50 1.46 -7.40
CA GLU A 32 -4.33 1.93 -6.66
C GLU A 32 -4.20 3.45 -6.74
N HIS A 33 -4.37 4.06 -7.92
CA HIS A 33 -4.28 5.52 -8.05
C HIS A 33 -5.36 6.26 -7.25
N TRP A 34 -6.56 5.70 -7.12
CA TRP A 34 -7.60 6.30 -6.28
C TRP A 34 -7.23 6.22 -4.80
N ILE A 35 -6.73 5.05 -4.37
CA ILE A 35 -6.28 4.84 -2.98
C ILE A 35 -5.09 5.76 -2.65
N GLN A 36 -4.13 5.89 -3.57
CA GLN A 36 -3.01 6.82 -3.45
C GLN A 36 -3.51 8.26 -3.25
N ALA A 37 -4.44 8.72 -4.09
CA ALA A 37 -5.01 10.06 -3.98
C ALA A 37 -5.73 10.28 -2.64
N GLU A 38 -6.55 9.34 -2.18
CA GLU A 38 -7.28 9.48 -0.91
C GLU A 38 -6.34 9.48 0.30
N ILE A 39 -5.25 8.68 0.29
CA ILE A 39 -4.23 8.72 1.35
C ILE A 39 -3.54 10.09 1.35
N SER A 40 -3.15 10.60 0.18
CA SER A 40 -2.51 11.93 0.07
C SER A 40 -3.43 13.05 0.53
N LEU A 41 -4.72 13.02 0.15
CA LEU A 41 -5.70 14.02 0.58
C LEU A 41 -5.96 13.93 2.09
N TYR A 42 -6.06 12.72 2.65
CA TYR A 42 -6.17 12.54 4.10
C TYR A 42 -4.98 13.15 4.82
N ALA A 43 -3.76 12.81 4.41
CA ALA A 43 -2.53 13.30 5.02
C ALA A 43 -2.46 14.83 4.98
N TRP A 44 -2.83 15.43 3.86
CA TRP A 44 -2.85 16.88 3.70
C TRP A 44 -3.90 17.55 4.60
N PHE A 45 -5.17 17.15 4.49
CA PHE A 45 -6.26 17.84 5.17
C PHE A 45 -6.35 17.57 6.67
N LYS A 46 -5.85 16.43 7.15
CA LYS A 46 -5.92 16.05 8.57
C LYS A 46 -4.62 16.25 9.33
N ASN A 47 -3.49 16.27 8.63
CA ASN A 47 -2.17 16.28 9.27
C ASN A 47 -1.20 17.30 8.68
N GLU A 48 -1.59 18.06 7.65
CA GLU A 48 -0.73 19.04 6.97
C GLU A 48 0.56 18.41 6.40
N ILE A 49 0.46 17.13 6.00
CA ILE A 49 1.57 16.36 5.43
C ILE A 49 1.38 16.24 3.92
N SER A 50 2.41 16.60 3.17
CA SER A 50 2.45 16.40 1.73
C SER A 50 2.91 15.00 1.37
N LEU A 51 2.07 14.27 0.64
CA LEU A 51 2.42 13.01 0.00
C LEU A 51 2.35 13.15 -1.52
N TRP A 52 3.41 12.71 -2.18
CA TRP A 52 3.61 12.86 -3.61
C TRP A 52 3.72 11.50 -4.29
N THR A 53 3.54 11.45 -5.61
CA THR A 53 3.68 10.24 -6.44
C THR A 53 4.92 10.36 -7.33
N ASP A 54 5.32 9.25 -7.96
CA ASP A 54 6.31 9.24 -9.04
C ASP A 54 7.79 9.40 -8.62
N LEU A 55 8.15 9.17 -7.35
CA LEU A 55 9.56 9.11 -6.95
C LEU A 55 10.26 7.90 -7.60
N PRO A 56 11.33 8.08 -8.38
CA PRO A 56 12.07 6.95 -8.95
C PRO A 56 12.75 6.12 -7.85
N ILE A 57 12.50 4.80 -7.83
CA ILE A 57 13.08 3.87 -6.85
C ILE A 57 13.88 2.73 -7.51
N GLY A 58 14.42 2.99 -8.70
CA GLY A 58 15.21 2.04 -9.47
C GLY A 58 14.42 1.24 -10.52
N GLU A 59 15.15 0.60 -11.44
CA GLU A 59 14.59 -0.31 -12.45
C GLU A 59 13.44 0.26 -13.31
N ARG A 60 13.45 1.58 -13.57
CA ARG A 60 12.38 2.31 -14.26
C ARG A 60 11.02 2.25 -13.55
N ARG A 61 11.01 1.92 -12.26
CA ARG A 61 9.85 1.94 -11.39
C ARG A 61 9.86 3.16 -10.50
N LYS A 62 8.68 3.46 -9.97
CA LYS A 62 8.44 4.59 -9.09
C LYS A 62 7.71 4.10 -7.84
N ALA A 63 7.92 4.78 -6.71
CA ALA A 63 7.10 4.57 -5.53
C ALA A 63 5.69 5.10 -5.79
N ASP A 64 4.70 4.41 -5.23
CA ASP A 64 3.31 4.84 -5.31
C ASP A 64 3.09 6.12 -4.51
N LEU A 65 3.68 6.22 -3.32
CA LEU A 65 3.69 7.44 -2.52
C LEU A 65 5.08 7.70 -1.93
N TYR A 66 5.42 8.96 -1.71
CA TYR A 66 6.56 9.35 -0.91
C TYR A 66 6.32 10.67 -0.16
N ALA A 67 7.08 10.85 0.92
CA ALA A 67 7.15 12.09 1.68
C ALA A 67 8.59 12.60 1.71
N LEU A 68 8.74 13.92 1.81
CA LEU A 68 10.03 14.58 2.07
C LEU A 68 10.05 15.09 3.52
N ASP A 69 11.23 15.19 4.11
CA ASP A 69 11.45 15.95 5.34
C ASP A 69 11.71 17.44 5.04
N ASP A 70 11.93 18.23 6.10
CA ASP A 70 12.20 19.68 6.00
C ASP A 70 13.48 20.00 5.22
N SER A 71 14.38 19.03 5.05
CA SER A 71 15.60 19.16 4.24
C SER A 71 15.37 18.86 2.75
N GLY A 72 14.16 18.41 2.38
CA GLY A 72 13.84 17.94 1.05
C GLY A 72 14.30 16.51 0.76
N SER A 73 14.76 15.78 1.79
CA SER A 73 15.20 14.39 1.66
C SER A 73 14.01 13.44 1.81
N THR A 74 14.02 12.32 1.08
CA THR A 74 12.93 11.33 1.16
C THR A 74 12.87 10.69 2.54
N SER A 75 11.80 10.99 3.27
CA SER A 75 11.60 10.53 4.65
C SER A 75 10.70 9.30 4.76
N MET A 76 9.86 9.06 3.74
CA MET A 76 9.02 7.88 3.61
C MET A 76 8.77 7.54 2.15
N VAL A 77 8.71 6.25 1.84
CA VAL A 77 8.17 5.72 0.57
C VAL A 77 7.14 4.64 0.86
N ALA A 78 6.13 4.52 0.01
CA ALA A 78 5.14 3.47 0.10
C ALA A 78 4.83 2.85 -1.28
N GLU A 79 4.54 1.56 -1.26
CA GLU A 79 3.98 0.80 -2.38
C GLU A 79 2.60 0.26 -1.96
N ILE A 80 1.60 0.42 -2.83
CA ILE A 80 0.20 0.04 -2.61
C ILE A 80 -0.20 -0.96 -3.70
N LYS A 81 -0.67 -2.14 -3.29
CA LYS A 81 -1.19 -3.17 -4.18
C LYS A 81 -2.61 -3.52 -3.83
N CYS A 82 -3.49 -3.56 -4.83
CA CYS A 82 -4.90 -3.93 -4.64
C CYS A 82 -5.23 -5.25 -5.35
N LEU A 83 -5.58 -6.28 -4.56
CA LEU A 83 -6.00 -7.58 -5.11
C LEU A 83 -7.37 -7.48 -5.77
N GLY A 84 -7.57 -8.20 -6.86
CA GLY A 84 -8.81 -8.20 -7.64
C GLY A 84 -8.85 -7.25 -8.83
N ASP A 85 -7.71 -6.68 -9.20
CA ASP A 85 -7.63 -5.87 -10.39
C ASP A 85 -7.48 -6.83 -11.58
N ILE A 86 -8.58 -7.10 -12.28
CA ILE A 86 -8.60 -7.92 -13.49
C ILE A 86 -7.71 -7.28 -14.57
N SER A 87 -7.49 -5.96 -14.52
CA SER A 87 -6.53 -5.27 -15.40
C SER A 87 -5.06 -5.65 -15.11
N GLN A 88 -4.82 -6.35 -14.00
CA GLN A 88 -3.53 -6.91 -13.59
C GLN A 88 -3.54 -8.45 -13.47
N ALA A 89 -4.19 -9.17 -14.39
CA ALA A 89 -3.96 -10.61 -14.54
C ALA A 89 -2.45 -10.99 -14.57
N LYS A 90 -1.58 -10.05 -14.97
CA LYS A 90 -0.11 -10.19 -14.96
C LYS A 90 0.57 -10.04 -13.58
N CYS A 91 -0.07 -9.44 -12.57
CA CYS A 91 0.57 -9.19 -11.27
C CYS A 91 0.34 -10.30 -10.26
N LEU A 92 -0.61 -11.22 -10.49
CA LEU A 92 -0.88 -12.32 -9.55
C LEU A 92 -0.50 -13.71 -10.09
N GLU A 93 -0.26 -13.85 -11.39
CA GLU A 93 0.07 -15.14 -12.03
C GLU A 93 1.58 -15.48 -12.07
N GLY A 94 2.40 -14.84 -11.23
CA GLY A 94 3.79 -15.24 -11.07
C GLY A 94 4.26 -15.11 -9.64
N ASN A 95 5.28 -15.88 -9.26
CA ASN A 95 6.13 -15.64 -8.08
C ASN A 95 6.85 -14.26 -8.11
N TRP A 96 6.38 -13.30 -8.92
CA TRP A 96 7.15 -12.19 -9.49
C TRP A 96 6.62 -10.78 -9.16
N SER A 97 5.51 -10.59 -8.45
CA SER A 97 5.01 -9.22 -8.16
C SER A 97 5.25 -8.81 -6.71
N VAL A 98 4.48 -9.32 -5.75
CA VAL A 98 4.50 -8.81 -4.36
C VAL A 98 5.88 -8.92 -3.71
N ARG A 99 6.53 -10.08 -3.78
CA ARG A 99 7.86 -10.26 -3.18
C ARG A 99 8.92 -9.40 -3.88
N ALA A 100 8.87 -9.29 -5.20
CA ALA A 100 9.80 -8.45 -5.95
C ALA A 100 9.61 -6.96 -5.61
N ASP A 101 8.36 -6.52 -5.45
CA ASP A 101 8.03 -5.16 -5.02
C ASP A 101 8.51 -4.89 -3.58
N VAL A 102 8.36 -5.86 -2.67
CA VAL A 102 8.89 -5.78 -1.29
C VAL A 102 10.42 -5.71 -1.29
N GLU A 103 11.12 -6.60 -2.01
CA GLU A 103 12.58 -6.58 -2.07
C GLU A 103 13.13 -5.29 -2.73
N ARG A 104 12.46 -4.80 -3.77
CA ARG A 104 12.79 -3.53 -4.41
C ARG A 104 12.57 -2.35 -3.46
N LEU A 105 11.45 -2.33 -2.73
CA LEU A 105 11.20 -1.27 -1.76
C LEU A 105 12.23 -1.33 -0.62
N ARG A 106 12.61 -2.53 -0.15
CA ARG A 106 13.67 -2.75 0.85
C ARG A 106 15.04 -2.25 0.39
N SER A 107 15.38 -2.37 -0.89
CA SER A 107 16.68 -1.93 -1.42
C SER A 107 16.79 -0.42 -1.56
N PHE A 108 15.67 0.31 -1.52
CA PHE A 108 15.67 1.76 -1.51
C PHE A 108 16.11 2.30 -0.14
N GLU A 109 17.07 3.22 -0.13
CA GLU A 109 17.57 3.86 1.08
C GLU A 109 16.60 4.98 1.50
N CYS A 110 15.76 4.67 2.50
CA CYS A 110 14.79 5.61 3.06
C CYS A 110 14.52 5.27 4.53
N PRO A 111 14.32 6.27 5.41
CA PRO A 111 14.04 6.01 6.82
C PRO A 111 12.80 5.15 7.08
N VAL A 112 11.75 5.30 6.26
CA VAL A 112 10.51 4.54 6.37
C VAL A 112 10.08 4.02 5.01
N ARG A 113 9.80 2.72 4.93
CA ARG A 113 9.32 2.04 3.74
C ARG A 113 8.05 1.30 4.08
N LEU A 114 6.95 1.63 3.43
CA LEU A 114 5.66 0.99 3.69
C LEU A 114 5.23 0.12 2.52
N PHE A 115 4.90 -1.13 2.80
CA PHE A 115 4.17 -1.96 1.87
C PHE A 115 2.72 -2.07 2.32
N VAL A 116 1.79 -1.84 1.40
CA VAL A 116 0.36 -1.83 1.65
C VAL A 116 -0.32 -2.80 0.70
N LEU A 117 -1.06 -3.77 1.25
CA LEU A 117 -1.83 -4.73 0.48
C LEU A 117 -3.32 -4.59 0.83
N VAL A 118 -4.13 -4.29 -0.18
CA VAL A 118 -5.57 -4.12 -0.09
C VAL A 118 -6.24 -5.38 -0.65
N ILE A 119 -7.03 -6.07 0.17
CA ILE A 119 -7.66 -7.33 -0.21
C ILE A 119 -9.18 -7.25 0.00
N ALA A 120 -9.94 -7.05 -1.08
CA ALA A 120 -11.40 -7.10 -1.02
C ALA A 120 -11.92 -8.45 -0.49
N LYS A 121 -13.06 -8.45 0.21
CA LYS A 121 -13.79 -9.68 0.56
C LYS A 121 -14.61 -10.14 -0.63
N GLY A 122 -14.75 -11.46 -0.81
CA GLY A 122 -15.46 -12.03 -1.96
C GLY A 122 -14.61 -12.17 -3.23
N GLU A 123 -13.47 -11.46 -3.34
CA GLU A 123 -12.33 -11.93 -4.13
C GLU A 123 -12.08 -13.37 -3.71
N ARG A 124 -12.50 -14.31 -4.57
CA ARG A 124 -12.47 -15.74 -4.28
C ARG A 124 -11.11 -16.09 -3.72
N GLU A 125 -11.12 -17.09 -2.85
CA GLU A 125 -9.99 -17.91 -2.43
C GLU A 125 -9.24 -18.50 -3.64
N THR A 126 -8.68 -17.67 -4.51
CA THR A 126 -7.54 -18.05 -5.30
C THR A 126 -6.47 -18.44 -4.28
N ASN A 127 -5.72 -19.49 -4.57
CA ASN A 127 -4.62 -19.93 -3.70
C ASN A 127 -3.70 -18.74 -3.34
N THR A 128 -3.58 -17.78 -4.26
CA THR A 128 -2.87 -16.51 -4.09
C THR A 128 -3.46 -15.63 -2.99
N GLY A 129 -4.77 -15.37 -2.96
CA GLY A 129 -5.41 -14.55 -1.92
C GLY A 129 -5.34 -15.20 -0.53
N ARG A 130 -5.52 -16.53 -0.44
CA ARG A 130 -5.39 -17.26 0.83
C ARG A 130 -3.95 -17.21 1.36
N ARG A 131 -2.95 -17.42 0.49
CA ARG A 131 -1.53 -17.27 0.81
C ARG A 131 -1.21 -15.84 1.26
N LEU A 132 -1.64 -14.84 0.49
CA LEU A 132 -1.37 -13.43 0.78
C LEU A 132 -1.99 -12.91 2.08
N ARG A 133 -3.02 -13.58 2.63
CA ARG A 133 -3.60 -13.25 3.95
C ARG A 133 -2.82 -13.86 5.12
N GLY A 134 -2.20 -15.02 4.92
CA GLY A 134 -1.47 -15.76 5.97
C GLY A 134 0.04 -15.55 5.95
N ASP A 135 0.61 -15.11 4.83
CA ASP A 135 2.06 -14.99 4.69
C ASP A 135 2.61 -13.81 5.52
N GLU A 136 3.72 -14.08 6.19
CA GLU A 136 4.63 -13.11 6.79
C GLU A 136 5.69 -12.77 5.72
N TRP A 137 5.37 -11.83 4.82
CA TRP A 137 6.26 -11.46 3.71
C TRP A 137 7.53 -10.74 4.17
N VAL A 138 7.58 -10.36 5.44
CA VAL A 138 8.61 -9.51 6.01
C VAL A 138 9.10 -10.17 7.29
N ASP A 139 10.12 -11.03 7.16
CA ASP A 139 10.71 -11.77 8.29
C ASP A 139 10.89 -10.86 9.52
N GLY A 140 10.24 -11.23 10.64
CA GLY A 140 10.38 -10.57 11.93
C GLY A 140 9.77 -9.16 12.07
N ARG A 141 8.95 -8.70 11.11
CA ARG A 141 8.25 -7.40 11.19
C ARG A 141 6.76 -7.61 11.39
N ASP A 142 6.20 -6.94 12.39
CA ASP A 142 4.77 -6.99 12.68
C ASP A 142 3.95 -6.40 11.51
N CYS A 143 2.92 -7.14 11.12
CA CYS A 143 1.93 -6.73 10.14
C CYS A 143 0.76 -6.06 10.85
N VAL A 144 0.45 -4.81 10.51
CA VAL A 144 -0.78 -4.16 10.99
C VAL A 144 -1.92 -4.47 10.03
N ASN A 145 -3.00 -5.04 10.58
CA ASN A 145 -4.18 -5.44 9.84
C ASN A 145 -5.35 -4.49 10.13
N VAL A 146 -5.94 -3.92 9.07
CA VAL A 146 -7.15 -3.11 9.14
C VAL A 146 -8.28 -3.89 8.46
N ASP A 147 -9.13 -4.55 9.26
CA ASP A 147 -10.36 -5.17 8.74
C ASP A 147 -11.47 -4.12 8.70
N LEU A 148 -11.96 -3.85 7.50
CA LEU A 148 -13.02 -2.88 7.22
C LEU A 148 -14.39 -3.56 7.02
N GLY A 149 -14.51 -4.86 7.27
CA GLY A 149 -15.77 -5.58 7.06
C GLY A 149 -15.97 -6.03 5.61
N PHE A 150 -15.58 -5.24 4.62
CA PHE A 150 -15.62 -5.55 3.17
C PHE A 150 -14.24 -5.73 2.53
N ALA A 151 -13.16 -5.35 3.23
CA ALA A 151 -11.78 -5.52 2.79
C ALA A 151 -10.85 -5.75 3.98
N LEU A 152 -9.71 -6.40 3.74
CA LEU A 152 -8.59 -6.48 4.68
C LEU A 152 -7.43 -5.68 4.10
N ILE A 153 -6.95 -4.68 4.84
CA ILE A 153 -5.72 -3.97 4.53
C ILE A 153 -4.60 -4.53 5.38
N ARG A 154 -3.47 -4.86 4.78
CA ARG A 154 -2.26 -5.29 5.47
C ARG A 154 -1.16 -4.25 5.25
N LEU A 155 -0.55 -3.79 6.33
CA LEU A 155 0.47 -2.74 6.35
C LEU A 155 1.76 -3.29 6.98
N TRP A 156 2.89 -3.09 6.29
CA TRP A 156 4.21 -3.46 6.79
C TRP A 156 5.18 -2.29 6.70
N ALA A 157 5.98 -2.09 7.74
CA ALA A 157 7.18 -1.26 7.67
C ALA A 157 8.41 -2.14 7.37
N LEU A 158 9.09 -1.89 6.24
CA LEU A 158 10.18 -2.74 5.71
C LEU A 158 11.58 -2.35 6.22
#